data_AF-A0AA97A239-F1
#
_entry.id   AF-A0AA97A239-F1
#
_cell.length_a   1.000
_cell.length_b   1.000
_cell.length_c   1.000
_cell.angle_alpha   90.00
_cell.angle_beta   90.00
_cell.angle_gamma   90.00
#
_symmetry.space_group_name_H-M   'P 1'
#
loop_
_entity.id
_entity.type
_entity.pdbx_description
1 polymer ?
#
loop_
_entity_poly.entity_id
_entity_poly.type
_entity_poly.pdbx_seq_one_letter_code
_entity_poly.pdbx_strand_id
1 'polypeptide(L)'
;MTIPFLKRISDVPYGTTPTYDGTDPVRVADAQYTYTFTGWDPAISSVTGDITYKAVFSSVVNNYTVTWTNYDDTVLETDTDVPYGTTPTYDGNDPVRVADAQYTYTFTGWDPAISSVTGDITYKAVFSSVVNNYTVTWTNYDDTVLETDINVPYGTTPTYDGNNPVRVADAQYTYTFTGWDPAISSVTGDITYKAVFSSVVNNYTVTWTNYDDTVLETDTDVPYGTTPTYDGNDPVRPTHAQYTYTFTGWDPAISSVTGDITYKAVFSSVVNNYTVTWTNYDDTVLETDTDVPYGTTPTYDGNNPVRVADAQYTYTFTGWDPAISSVTGDITYKAVFSSVVNNYTVTWTNYDDTVLETDTDVPYGTTPTYDGNNPVRVADAQYTYTFTGWDPAISSVTGDITYKAVFSSVVNNYTVTWTNYDDTVLETDTDVPYGTTPTYDGTDPVRVADAQYTYTFTRIMTIPFLKRIPMFLTAQRRLTY
;
A
#
# COMPACT_ATOMS: atom_id res chain seq x y z
N MET A 1 10.35 -59.27 -112.58
CA MET A 1 10.29 -60.38 -113.55
C MET A 1 10.32 -59.76 -114.95
N THR A 2 11.53 -59.65 -115.51
CA THR A 2 11.80 -58.96 -116.77
C THR A 2 12.45 -59.98 -117.70
N ILE A 3 11.94 -60.02 -118.91
CA ILE A 3 12.13 -61.04 -119.95
C ILE A 3 13.63 -61.19 -120.29
N PRO A 4 14.20 -62.41 -120.42
CA PRO A 4 15.58 -62.56 -120.85
C PRO A 4 15.71 -62.07 -122.30
N PHE A 5 16.71 -61.21 -122.53
CA PHE A 5 17.10 -60.71 -123.85
C PHE A 5 17.39 -61.88 -124.80
N LEU A 6 16.42 -62.29 -125.62
CA LEU A 6 16.69 -63.17 -126.75
C LEU A 6 17.28 -62.34 -127.89
N LYS A 7 18.61 -62.18 -127.90
CA LYS A 7 19.34 -61.75 -129.10
C LYS A 7 19.51 -62.99 -129.99
N ARG A 8 18.80 -63.02 -131.12
CA ARG A 8 18.94 -64.08 -132.13
C ARG A 8 20.11 -63.74 -133.04
N ILE A 9 21.17 -64.53 -132.99
CA ILE A 9 22.25 -64.49 -133.99
C ILE A 9 21.85 -65.49 -135.09
N SER A 10 21.69 -65.02 -136.34
CA SER A 10 21.43 -65.88 -137.50
C SER A 10 22.70 -66.03 -138.35
N ASP A 11 22.84 -67.16 -139.03
CA ASP A 11 23.91 -67.49 -139.98
C ASP A 11 25.32 -67.73 -139.39
N VAL A 12 25.42 -68.38 -138.23
CA VAL A 12 26.71 -68.85 -137.68
C VAL A 12 27.16 -70.14 -138.40
N PRO A 13 28.34 -70.20 -139.05
CA PRO A 13 28.78 -71.38 -139.79
C PRO A 13 28.98 -72.61 -138.90
N TYR A 14 28.57 -73.79 -139.41
CA TYR A 14 28.75 -75.08 -138.75
C TYR A 14 30.23 -75.31 -138.36
N GLY A 15 30.46 -75.69 -137.10
CA GLY A 15 31.80 -75.94 -136.55
C GLY A 15 32.54 -74.70 -136.00
N THR A 16 31.96 -73.50 -136.10
CA THR A 16 32.55 -72.29 -135.49
C THR A 16 32.00 -72.06 -134.07
N THR A 17 32.81 -71.47 -133.19
CA THR A 17 32.39 -71.06 -131.84
C THR A 17 31.64 -69.73 -131.95
N PRO A 18 30.35 -69.66 -131.59
CA PRO A 18 29.60 -68.42 -131.67
C PRO A 18 30.18 -67.41 -130.67
N THR A 19 30.32 -66.15 -131.10
CA THR A 19 30.73 -65.06 -130.22
C THR A 19 29.53 -64.20 -129.88
N TYR A 20 29.34 -63.92 -128.60
CA TYR A 20 28.37 -62.93 -128.15
C TYR A 20 29.04 -61.55 -128.23
N ASP A 21 28.59 -60.72 -129.16
CA ASP A 21 29.07 -59.36 -129.45
C ASP A 21 28.30 -58.27 -128.66
N GLY A 22 27.39 -58.67 -127.77
CA GLY A 22 26.71 -57.76 -126.86
C GLY A 22 27.55 -57.47 -125.62
N THR A 23 27.15 -56.44 -124.86
CA THR A 23 27.65 -56.25 -123.49
C THR A 23 27.20 -57.40 -122.61
N ASP A 24 28.02 -57.81 -121.65
CA ASP A 24 27.65 -58.86 -120.69
C ASP A 24 26.24 -58.65 -120.15
N PRO A 25 25.41 -59.72 -120.10
CA PRO A 25 24.07 -59.64 -119.57
C PRO A 25 24.07 -59.03 -118.16
N VAL A 26 23.22 -58.02 -117.95
CA VAL A 26 23.05 -57.40 -116.62
C VAL A 26 21.79 -57.96 -115.99
N ARG A 27 21.92 -58.46 -114.76
CA ARG A 27 20.79 -58.70 -113.86
C ARG A 27 20.79 -57.61 -112.81
N VAL A 28 19.71 -56.83 -112.77
CA VAL A 28 19.55 -55.73 -111.81
C VAL A 28 19.60 -56.32 -110.39
N ALA A 29 20.43 -55.75 -109.53
CA ALA A 29 20.48 -56.10 -108.12
C ALA A 29 19.12 -55.85 -107.46
N ASP A 30 18.77 -56.69 -106.51
CA ASP A 30 17.58 -56.49 -105.67
C ASP A 30 18.03 -56.28 -104.21
N ALA A 31 17.08 -56.17 -103.28
CA ALA A 31 17.42 -55.93 -101.89
C ALA A 31 18.27 -57.07 -101.28
N GLN A 32 18.13 -58.30 -101.76
CA GLN A 32 18.81 -59.47 -101.19
C GLN A 32 20.15 -59.75 -101.85
N TYR A 33 20.26 -59.59 -103.17
CA TYR A 33 21.43 -60.01 -103.93
C TYR A 33 21.93 -58.96 -104.91
N THR A 34 23.25 -58.90 -105.01
CA THR A 34 23.96 -58.35 -106.17
C THR A 34 24.41 -59.49 -107.08
N TYR A 35 24.19 -59.34 -108.39
CA TYR A 35 24.44 -60.39 -109.38
C TYR A 35 25.62 -60.06 -110.28
N THR A 36 26.53 -61.01 -110.47
CA THR A 36 27.66 -60.89 -111.39
C THR A 36 27.52 -61.94 -112.48
N PHE A 37 27.62 -61.53 -113.74
CA PHE A 37 27.60 -62.46 -114.87
C PHE A 37 28.83 -63.38 -114.84
N THR A 38 28.63 -64.69 -114.89
CA THR A 38 29.72 -65.68 -114.80
C THR A 38 29.92 -66.49 -116.08
N GLY A 39 28.96 -66.44 -117.02
CA GLY A 39 29.07 -67.12 -118.30
C GLY A 39 27.71 -67.58 -118.84
N TRP A 40 27.75 -68.48 -119.81
CA TRP A 40 26.58 -68.98 -120.51
C TRP A 40 26.38 -70.48 -120.24
N ASP A 41 25.12 -70.93 -120.16
CA ASP A 41 24.72 -72.33 -120.04
C ASP A 41 23.82 -72.74 -121.24
N PRO A 42 24.19 -73.78 -122.01
CA PRO A 42 25.43 -74.56 -121.92
C PRO A 42 26.67 -73.72 -122.23
N ALA A 43 27.85 -74.15 -121.77
CA ALA A 43 29.10 -73.43 -122.08
C ALA A 43 29.26 -73.26 -123.59
N ILE A 44 29.70 -72.07 -124.02
CA ILE A 44 29.85 -71.76 -125.44
C ILE A 44 30.80 -72.77 -126.09
N SER A 45 30.31 -73.40 -127.16
CA SER A 45 31.00 -74.46 -127.90
C SER A 45 30.63 -74.38 -129.38
N SER A 46 31.34 -75.13 -130.23
CA SER A 46 31.14 -75.11 -131.68
C SER A 46 29.71 -75.45 -132.09
N VAL A 47 29.11 -74.68 -132.99
CA VAL A 47 27.72 -74.89 -133.46
C VAL A 47 27.61 -76.22 -134.22
N THR A 48 26.83 -77.15 -133.66
CA THR A 48 26.46 -78.44 -134.29
C THR A 48 24.97 -78.53 -134.62
N GLY A 49 24.19 -77.54 -134.19
CA GLY A 49 22.75 -77.37 -134.43
C GLY A 49 22.23 -76.11 -133.73
N ASP A 50 20.93 -75.83 -133.83
CA ASP A 50 20.31 -74.70 -133.13
C ASP A 50 20.47 -74.88 -131.61
N ILE A 51 21.05 -73.87 -130.94
CA ILE A 51 21.32 -73.89 -129.51
C ILE A 51 20.91 -72.57 -128.88
N THR A 52 20.39 -72.64 -127.66
CA THR A 52 20.03 -71.46 -126.85
C THR A 52 20.96 -71.38 -125.66
N TYR A 53 21.67 -70.27 -125.54
CA TYR A 53 22.51 -69.95 -124.39
C TYR A 53 21.72 -69.10 -123.38
N LYS A 54 21.75 -69.49 -122.11
CA LYS A 54 21.18 -68.71 -121.01
C LYS A 54 22.30 -68.11 -120.16
N ALA A 55 22.15 -66.85 -119.78
CA ALA A 55 23.10 -66.18 -118.92
C ALA A 55 23.07 -66.80 -117.50
N VAL A 56 24.24 -67.14 -116.98
CA VAL A 56 24.46 -67.62 -115.62
C VAL A 56 25.04 -66.49 -114.80
N PHE A 57 24.54 -66.33 -113.57
CA PHE A 57 24.98 -65.32 -112.63
C PHE A 57 25.43 -65.97 -111.32
N SER A 58 26.52 -65.49 -110.74
CA SER A 58 26.76 -65.64 -109.31
C SER A 58 26.01 -64.55 -108.55
N SER A 59 25.63 -64.83 -107.32
CA SER A 59 24.94 -63.89 -106.44
C SER A 59 25.70 -63.73 -105.13
N VAL A 60 25.89 -62.49 -104.69
CA VAL A 60 26.44 -62.15 -103.37
C VAL A 60 25.32 -61.50 -102.57
N VAL A 61 25.13 -61.92 -101.31
CA VAL A 61 24.13 -61.32 -100.42
C VAL A 61 24.54 -59.89 -100.11
N ASN A 62 23.60 -58.94 -100.22
CA ASN A 62 23.86 -57.55 -99.88
C ASN A 62 23.96 -57.39 -98.35
N ASN A 63 24.85 -56.50 -97.93
CA ASN A 63 24.95 -56.05 -96.54
C ASN A 63 24.32 -54.67 -96.40
N TYR A 64 23.77 -54.38 -95.23
CA TYR A 64 23.19 -53.09 -94.87
C TYR A 64 23.76 -52.59 -93.55
N THR A 65 23.59 -51.29 -93.33
CA THR A 65 23.97 -50.61 -92.09
C THR A 65 22.83 -50.65 -91.08
N VAL A 66 23.10 -51.23 -89.91
CA VAL A 66 22.20 -51.18 -88.75
C VAL A 66 22.78 -50.19 -87.75
N THR A 67 22.00 -49.21 -87.32
CA THR A 67 22.43 -48.22 -86.33
C THR A 67 21.55 -48.31 -85.09
N TRP A 68 22.16 -48.34 -83.91
CA TRP A 68 21.45 -48.35 -82.63
C TRP A 68 21.64 -47.00 -81.95
N THR A 69 20.55 -46.37 -81.54
CA THR A 69 20.54 -45.03 -80.94
C THR A 69 19.78 -45.00 -79.62
N ASN A 70 20.22 -44.17 -78.68
CA ASN A 70 19.51 -43.97 -77.43
C ASN A 70 18.31 -43.01 -77.61
N TYR A 71 17.57 -42.74 -76.52
CA TYR A 71 16.40 -41.86 -76.54
C TYR A 71 16.70 -40.43 -77.05
N ASP A 72 17.93 -39.95 -76.88
CA ASP A 72 18.43 -38.63 -77.26
C ASP A 72 19.19 -38.62 -78.60
N ASP A 73 19.04 -39.69 -79.40
CA ASP A 73 19.70 -39.89 -80.69
C ASP A 73 21.23 -40.07 -80.60
N THR A 74 21.77 -40.24 -79.39
CA THR A 74 23.17 -40.66 -79.24
C THR A 74 23.36 -42.04 -79.86
N VAL A 75 24.34 -42.18 -80.75
CA VAL A 75 24.67 -43.46 -81.37
C VAL A 75 25.35 -44.35 -80.35
N LEU A 76 24.78 -45.52 -80.12
CA LEU A 76 25.28 -46.54 -79.20
C LEU A 76 26.16 -47.55 -79.93
N GLU A 77 25.73 -47.97 -81.12
CA GLU A 77 26.41 -48.98 -81.93
C GLU A 77 26.07 -48.77 -83.42
N THR A 78 26.98 -49.17 -84.33
CA THR A 78 26.74 -49.15 -85.77
C THR A 78 27.41 -50.34 -86.42
N ASP A 79 26.60 -51.19 -87.07
CA ASP A 79 27.01 -52.37 -87.81
C ASP A 79 26.91 -52.10 -89.30
N THR A 80 28.04 -51.99 -90.02
CA THR A 80 28.04 -51.63 -91.45
C THR A 80 27.88 -52.80 -92.41
N ASP A 81 28.00 -54.03 -91.92
CA ASP A 81 28.14 -55.25 -92.75
C ASP A 81 27.12 -56.34 -92.40
N VAL A 82 25.86 -55.97 -92.12
CA VAL A 82 24.82 -56.94 -91.73
C VAL A 82 24.14 -57.55 -92.95
N PRO A 83 24.22 -58.87 -93.18
CA PRO A 83 23.66 -59.50 -94.39
C PRO A 83 22.12 -59.44 -94.43
N TYR A 84 21.56 -59.25 -95.63
CA TYR A 84 20.11 -59.29 -95.86
C TYR A 84 19.46 -60.56 -95.31
N GLY A 85 18.32 -60.39 -94.64
CA GLY A 85 17.52 -61.47 -94.08
C GLY A 85 18.00 -61.98 -92.72
N THR A 86 19.13 -61.47 -92.21
CA THR A 86 19.59 -61.78 -90.84
C THR A 86 18.90 -60.87 -89.82
N THR A 87 18.66 -61.38 -88.62
CA THR A 87 18.14 -60.57 -87.50
C THR A 87 19.34 -59.94 -86.78
N PRO A 88 19.48 -58.61 -86.77
CA PRO A 88 20.60 -57.97 -86.10
C PRO A 88 20.44 -58.07 -84.59
N THR A 89 21.56 -58.01 -83.88
CA THR A 89 21.61 -58.05 -82.42
C THR A 89 22.44 -56.89 -81.92
N TYR A 90 21.91 -56.15 -80.96
CA TYR A 90 22.70 -55.18 -80.20
C TYR A 90 23.52 -55.93 -79.15
N ASP A 91 24.84 -55.78 -79.17
CA ASP A 91 25.74 -56.47 -78.24
C ASP A 91 26.34 -55.56 -77.15
N GLY A 92 25.99 -54.27 -77.21
CA GLY A 92 26.33 -53.30 -76.18
C GLY A 92 25.58 -53.51 -74.85
N ASN A 93 25.93 -52.69 -73.86
CA ASN A 93 25.19 -52.63 -72.60
C ASN A 93 23.80 -52.03 -72.84
N ASP A 94 22.80 -52.49 -72.07
CA ASP A 94 21.44 -51.93 -72.11
C ASP A 94 21.48 -50.39 -72.07
N PRO A 95 20.76 -49.70 -72.97
CA PRO A 95 20.69 -48.26 -72.98
C PRO A 95 20.23 -47.71 -71.63
N VAL A 96 20.92 -46.67 -71.16
CA VAL A 96 20.58 -46.01 -69.88
C VAL A 96 19.99 -44.64 -70.16
N ARG A 97 18.88 -44.34 -69.49
CA ARG A 97 18.33 -43.01 -69.34
C ARG A 97 18.38 -42.63 -67.86
N VAL A 98 19.12 -41.59 -67.53
CA VAL A 98 19.30 -41.13 -66.16
C VAL A 98 17.94 -40.71 -65.59
N ALA A 99 17.62 -41.17 -64.38
CA ALA A 99 16.41 -40.75 -63.67
C ALA A 99 16.44 -39.23 -63.42
N ASP A 100 15.28 -38.60 -63.50
CA ASP A 100 15.08 -37.21 -63.10
C ASP A 100 14.27 -37.15 -61.81
N ALA A 101 13.85 -35.97 -61.37
CA ALA A 101 13.05 -35.84 -60.14
C ALA A 101 11.67 -36.50 -60.28
N GLN A 102 11.10 -36.51 -61.48
CA GLN A 102 9.74 -37.00 -61.69
C GLN A 102 9.70 -38.50 -61.99
N TYR A 103 10.65 -39.00 -62.78
CA TYR A 103 10.61 -40.36 -63.32
C TYR A 103 11.92 -41.12 -63.16
N THR A 104 11.78 -42.42 -62.90
CA THR A 104 12.81 -43.42 -63.13
C THR A 104 12.49 -44.19 -64.42
N TYR A 105 13.49 -44.42 -65.26
CA TYR A 105 13.32 -45.02 -66.58
C TYR A 105 13.91 -46.44 -66.64
N THR A 106 13.17 -47.36 -67.24
CA THR A 106 13.61 -48.74 -67.48
C THR A 106 13.58 -49.03 -68.98
N PHE A 107 14.70 -49.48 -69.53
CA PHE A 107 14.79 -49.90 -70.93
C PHE A 107 13.82 -51.06 -71.21
N THR A 108 13.06 -50.97 -72.31
CA THR A 108 12.01 -51.95 -72.66
C THR A 108 12.23 -52.62 -74.01
N GLY A 109 13.13 -52.10 -74.83
CA GLY A 109 13.41 -52.61 -76.16
C GLY A 109 13.65 -51.50 -77.17
N TRP A 110 13.51 -51.82 -78.44
CA TRP A 110 13.86 -50.97 -79.56
C TRP A 110 12.65 -50.65 -80.43
N ASP A 111 12.64 -49.45 -81.02
CA ASP A 111 11.68 -49.02 -82.05
C ASP A 111 12.43 -48.65 -83.34
N PRO A 112 12.08 -49.22 -84.51
CA PRO A 112 11.08 -50.28 -84.70
C PRO A 112 11.45 -51.58 -83.98
N ALA A 113 10.48 -52.47 -83.76
CA ALA A 113 10.77 -53.78 -83.18
C ALA A 113 11.78 -54.54 -84.05
N ILE A 114 12.78 -55.17 -83.42
CA ILE A 114 13.87 -55.84 -84.13
C ILE A 114 13.29 -56.89 -85.09
N SER A 115 13.70 -56.79 -86.35
CA SER A 115 13.28 -57.68 -87.42
C SER A 115 14.44 -57.96 -88.39
N SER A 116 14.24 -58.87 -89.33
CA SER A 116 15.24 -59.20 -90.34
C SER A 116 15.61 -57.99 -91.19
N VAL A 117 16.91 -57.76 -91.39
CA VAL A 117 17.43 -56.66 -92.21
C VAL A 117 16.95 -56.80 -93.66
N THR A 118 16.28 -55.76 -94.16
CA THR A 118 15.85 -55.64 -95.56
C THR A 118 16.38 -54.38 -96.24
N GLY A 119 17.10 -53.55 -95.50
CA GLY A 119 17.58 -52.23 -95.85
C GLY A 119 18.39 -51.65 -94.67
N ASP A 120 18.99 -50.48 -94.86
CA ASP A 120 19.57 -49.73 -93.75
C ASP A 120 18.46 -49.38 -92.74
N ILE A 121 18.73 -49.55 -91.45
CA ILE A 121 17.74 -49.34 -90.39
C ILE A 121 18.38 -48.74 -89.15
N THR A 122 17.64 -47.87 -88.48
CA THR A 122 18.01 -47.33 -87.18
C THR A 122 17.01 -47.80 -86.14
N TYR A 123 17.52 -48.42 -85.08
CA TYR A 123 16.78 -48.82 -83.90
C TYR A 123 16.99 -47.78 -82.80
N LYS A 124 15.90 -47.26 -82.22
CA LYS A 124 15.93 -46.28 -81.14
C LYS A 124 15.45 -46.91 -79.83
N ALA A 125 16.19 -46.68 -78.75
CA ALA A 125 15.88 -47.24 -77.45
C ALA A 125 14.55 -46.69 -76.88
N VAL A 126 13.68 -47.59 -76.43
CA VAL A 126 12.38 -47.27 -75.82
C VAL A 126 12.42 -47.55 -74.32
N PHE A 127 11.92 -46.62 -73.53
CA PHE A 127 11.90 -46.70 -72.07
C PHE A 127 10.47 -46.65 -71.54
N SER A 128 10.19 -47.45 -70.50
CA SER A 128 9.06 -47.23 -69.59
C SER A 128 9.47 -46.29 -68.48
N SER A 129 8.53 -45.55 -67.91
CA SER A 129 8.77 -44.59 -66.82
C SER A 129 7.86 -44.87 -65.63
N VAL A 130 8.42 -44.81 -64.42
CA VAL A 130 7.69 -44.91 -63.14
C VAL A 130 7.84 -43.59 -62.40
N VAL A 131 6.74 -43.03 -61.89
CA VAL A 131 6.76 -41.79 -61.08
C VAL A 131 7.54 -42.03 -59.79
N ASN A 132 8.51 -41.17 -59.50
CA ASN A 132 9.26 -41.24 -58.26
C ASN A 132 8.38 -40.83 -57.07
N ASN A 133 8.66 -41.45 -55.93
CA ASN A 133 8.02 -41.10 -54.67
C ASN A 133 9.04 -40.53 -53.69
N TYR A 134 8.58 -39.64 -52.82
CA TYR A 134 9.38 -38.96 -51.82
C TYR A 134 8.79 -39.12 -50.43
N THR A 135 9.57 -38.71 -49.43
CA THR A 135 9.18 -38.67 -48.02
C THR A 135 8.79 -37.25 -47.64
N VAL A 136 7.60 -37.10 -47.06
CA VAL A 136 7.16 -35.82 -46.46
C VAL A 136 7.14 -36.00 -44.95
N THR A 137 7.80 -35.08 -44.22
CA THR A 137 7.84 -35.11 -42.75
C THR A 137 7.20 -33.85 -42.20
N TRP A 138 6.34 -33.99 -41.19
CA TRP A 138 5.71 -32.87 -40.50
C TRP A 138 6.28 -32.79 -39.09
N THR A 139 6.82 -31.62 -38.70
CA THR A 139 7.42 -31.40 -37.38
C THR A 139 6.78 -30.24 -36.64
N ASN A 140 6.76 -30.31 -35.31
CA ASN A 140 6.32 -29.21 -34.49
C ASN A 140 7.40 -28.12 -34.35
N TYR A 141 7.10 -27.03 -33.64
CA TYR A 141 8.02 -25.91 -33.41
C TYR A 141 9.36 -26.33 -32.76
N ASP A 142 9.37 -27.42 -31.99
CA ASP A 142 10.51 -28.00 -31.28
C ASP A 142 11.18 -29.17 -32.03
N ASP A 143 10.87 -29.32 -33.32
CA ASP A 143 11.36 -30.40 -34.19
C ASP A 143 10.86 -31.80 -33.83
N THR A 144 9.90 -31.92 -32.91
CA THR A 144 9.19 -33.18 -32.66
C THR A 144 8.45 -33.60 -33.93
N VAL A 145 8.71 -34.82 -34.40
CA VAL A 145 8.00 -35.38 -35.57
C VAL A 145 6.55 -35.66 -35.18
N LEU A 146 5.64 -35.07 -35.95
CA LEU A 146 4.20 -35.22 -35.80
C LEU A 146 3.65 -36.32 -36.74
N GLU A 147 4.15 -36.35 -37.98
CA GLU A 147 3.72 -37.28 -39.02
C GLU A 147 4.85 -37.49 -40.04
N THR A 148 4.86 -38.65 -40.70
CA THR A 148 5.78 -38.95 -41.80
C THR A 148 5.05 -39.75 -42.86
N ASP A 149 4.88 -39.16 -44.04
CA ASP A 149 4.31 -39.79 -45.21
C ASP A 149 5.42 -40.37 -46.07
N ILE A 150 5.41 -41.68 -46.22
CA ILE A 150 6.30 -42.39 -47.14
C ILE A 150 5.58 -42.64 -48.47
N ASN A 151 6.36 -42.67 -49.55
CA ASN A 151 5.88 -42.95 -50.90
C ASN A 151 4.89 -41.91 -51.47
N VAL A 152 5.12 -40.61 -51.21
CA VAL A 152 4.32 -39.53 -51.78
C VAL A 152 4.74 -39.27 -53.23
N PRO A 153 3.88 -39.43 -54.25
CA PRO A 153 4.28 -39.30 -55.65
C PRO A 153 4.68 -37.86 -56.03
N TYR A 154 5.67 -37.71 -56.91
CA TYR A 154 6.07 -36.42 -57.47
C TYR A 154 4.87 -35.65 -58.04
N GLY A 155 4.82 -34.35 -57.75
CA GLY A 155 3.79 -33.43 -58.24
C GLY A 155 2.49 -33.44 -57.44
N THR A 156 2.32 -34.36 -56.48
CA THR A 156 1.15 -34.36 -55.59
C THR A 156 1.31 -33.32 -54.48
N THR A 157 0.21 -32.73 -54.02
CA THR A 157 0.21 -31.83 -52.85
C THR A 157 -0.08 -32.66 -51.61
N PRO A 158 0.86 -32.75 -50.64
CA PRO A 158 0.68 -33.55 -49.46
C PRO A 158 -0.30 -32.86 -48.50
N THR A 159 -0.91 -33.63 -47.61
CA THR A 159 -1.85 -33.14 -46.60
C THR A 159 -1.47 -33.70 -45.25
N TYR A 160 -1.38 -32.84 -44.24
CA TYR A 160 -1.29 -33.26 -42.85
C TYR A 160 -2.67 -33.68 -42.37
N ASP A 161 -2.83 -34.94 -41.92
CA ASP A 161 -4.11 -35.48 -41.46
C ASP A 161 -4.24 -35.59 -39.93
N GLY A 162 -3.15 -35.25 -39.21
CA GLY A 162 -3.13 -35.19 -37.76
C GLY A 162 -3.91 -34.02 -37.15
N ASN A 163 -3.97 -34.00 -35.82
CA ASN A 163 -4.53 -32.85 -35.08
C ASN A 163 -3.61 -31.63 -35.22
N ASN A 164 -4.20 -30.43 -35.28
CA ASN A 164 -3.43 -29.19 -35.32
C ASN A 164 -2.30 -29.19 -34.28
N PRO A 165 -1.05 -28.85 -34.67
CA PRO A 165 0.07 -28.75 -33.76
C PRO A 165 -0.25 -27.84 -32.58
N VAL A 166 0.19 -28.23 -31.39
CA VAL A 166 0.01 -27.45 -30.16
C VAL A 166 1.36 -26.99 -29.65
N ARG A 167 1.42 -25.71 -29.29
CA ARG A 167 2.50 -25.12 -28.49
C ARG A 167 1.91 -24.64 -27.18
N VAL A 168 2.43 -25.16 -26.07
CA VAL A 168 1.93 -24.85 -24.73
C VAL A 168 2.15 -23.36 -24.47
N ALA A 169 1.12 -22.67 -23.97
CA ALA A 169 1.23 -21.29 -23.53
C ALA A 169 2.23 -21.18 -22.37
N ASP A 170 2.95 -20.07 -22.33
CA ASP A 170 3.81 -19.71 -21.20
C ASP A 170 3.22 -18.50 -20.47
N ALA A 171 3.93 -17.93 -19.50
CA ALA A 171 3.42 -16.77 -18.77
C ALA A 171 3.25 -15.53 -19.68
N GLN A 172 4.10 -15.39 -20.69
CA GLN A 172 4.10 -14.21 -21.54
C GLN A 172 3.17 -14.33 -22.73
N TYR A 173 3.08 -15.51 -23.36
CA TYR A 173 2.39 -15.71 -24.62
C TYR A 173 1.44 -16.91 -24.64
N THR A 174 0.33 -16.73 -25.34
CA THR A 174 -0.50 -17.81 -25.86
C THR A 174 -0.24 -17.97 -27.36
N TYR A 175 -0.12 -19.20 -27.83
CA TYR A 175 0.26 -19.53 -29.21
C TYR A 175 -0.91 -20.12 -30.00
N THR A 176 -1.09 -19.67 -31.25
CA THR A 176 -2.08 -20.20 -32.18
C THR A 176 -1.40 -20.70 -33.44
N PHE A 177 -1.65 -21.94 -33.82
CA PHE A 177 -1.12 -22.53 -35.06
C PHE A 177 -1.64 -21.76 -36.28
N THR A 178 -0.74 -21.33 -37.16
CA THR A 178 -1.06 -20.53 -38.35
C THR A 178 -0.82 -21.24 -39.67
N GLY A 179 -0.08 -22.36 -39.66
CA GLY A 179 0.25 -23.11 -40.86
C GLY A 179 1.63 -23.73 -40.79
N TRP A 180 2.19 -24.03 -41.95
CA TRP A 180 3.46 -24.74 -42.11
C TRP A 180 4.49 -23.89 -42.85
N ASP A 181 5.77 -24.09 -42.50
CA ASP A 181 6.92 -23.55 -43.22
C ASP A 181 7.83 -24.70 -43.68
N PRO A 182 8.18 -24.78 -44.98
CA PRO A 182 7.70 -23.93 -46.08
C PRO A 182 6.17 -24.05 -46.30
N ALA A 183 5.58 -23.10 -47.03
CA ALA A 183 4.18 -23.21 -47.40
C ALA A 183 3.93 -24.50 -48.21
N ILE A 184 2.85 -25.21 -47.90
CA ILE A 184 2.51 -26.49 -48.54
C ILE A 184 2.43 -26.30 -50.06
N SER A 185 3.20 -27.12 -50.78
CA SER A 185 3.24 -27.12 -52.24
C SER A 185 3.45 -28.55 -52.77
N SER A 186 3.43 -28.71 -54.09
CA SER A 186 3.62 -29.99 -54.74
C SER A 186 4.98 -30.59 -54.42
N VAL A 187 5.02 -31.88 -54.09
CA VAL A 187 6.26 -32.62 -53.79
C VAL A 187 7.15 -32.68 -55.02
N THR A 188 8.38 -32.18 -54.90
CA THR A 188 9.44 -32.30 -55.92
C THR A 188 10.69 -33.01 -55.42
N GLY A 189 10.65 -33.49 -54.17
CA GLY A 189 11.78 -33.98 -53.40
C GLY A 189 11.32 -34.34 -51.98
N ASP A 190 12.21 -34.93 -51.19
CA ASP A 190 11.98 -35.09 -49.75
C ASP A 190 11.85 -33.69 -49.11
N ILE A 191 10.85 -33.50 -48.25
CA ILE A 191 10.57 -32.20 -47.65
C ILE A 191 10.07 -32.34 -46.22
N THR A 192 10.48 -31.40 -45.38
CA THR A 192 10.00 -31.28 -44.00
C THR A 192 9.22 -29.98 -43.85
N TYR A 193 7.99 -30.08 -43.38
CA TYR A 193 7.12 -28.97 -43.00
C TYR A 193 7.15 -28.76 -41.50
N LYS A 194 7.52 -27.55 -41.06
CA LYS A 194 7.58 -27.18 -39.64
C LYS A 194 6.39 -26.31 -39.26
N ALA A 195 5.73 -26.63 -38.15
CA ALA A 195 4.58 -25.89 -37.67
C ALA A 195 4.95 -24.45 -37.27
N VAL A 196 4.17 -23.48 -37.77
CA VAL A 196 4.31 -22.05 -37.49
C VAL A 196 3.18 -21.60 -36.57
N PHE A 197 3.52 -20.75 -35.60
CA PHE A 197 2.58 -20.22 -34.62
C PHE A 197 2.64 -18.70 -34.59
N SER A 198 1.48 -18.07 -34.44
CA SER A 198 1.36 -16.69 -33.97
C SER A 198 1.32 -16.66 -32.44
N SER A 199 1.76 -15.56 -31.84
CA SER A 199 1.75 -15.36 -30.38
C SER A 199 0.98 -14.10 -30.01
N VAL A 200 0.19 -14.20 -28.94
CA VAL A 200 -0.54 -13.07 -28.33
C VAL A 200 -0.04 -12.91 -26.89
N VAL A 201 0.29 -11.69 -26.48
CA VAL A 201 0.72 -11.40 -25.10
C VAL A 201 -0.43 -11.70 -24.14
N ASN A 202 -0.16 -12.43 -23.08
CA ASN A 202 -1.14 -12.72 -22.05
C ASN A 202 -1.41 -11.48 -21.20
N ASN A 203 -2.66 -11.34 -20.77
CA ASN A 203 -3.06 -10.34 -19.81
C ASN A 203 -3.33 -10.99 -18.44
N TYR A 204 -3.11 -10.22 -17.39
CA TYR A 204 -3.33 -10.63 -16.01
C TYR A 204 -4.19 -9.63 -15.26
N THR A 205 -4.74 -10.09 -14.14
CA THR A 205 -5.55 -9.27 -13.25
C THR A 205 -4.66 -8.60 -12.20
N VAL A 206 -4.69 -7.27 -12.14
CA VAL A 206 -4.08 -6.47 -11.07
C VAL A 206 -5.19 -5.95 -10.17
N THR A 207 -5.11 -6.24 -8.87
CA THR A 207 -6.09 -5.76 -7.89
C THR A 207 -5.41 -4.84 -6.89
N TRP A 208 -6.01 -3.69 -6.61
CA TRP A 208 -5.55 -2.76 -5.59
C TRP A 208 -6.49 -2.82 -4.40
N THR A 209 -5.98 -3.05 -3.20
CA THR A 209 -6.78 -3.13 -1.97
C THR A 209 -6.30 -2.19 -0.89
N ASN A 210 -7.21 -1.73 -0.05
CA ASN A 210 -6.88 -0.91 1.10
C ASN A 210 -6.35 -1.78 2.28
N TYR A 211 -6.00 -1.14 3.40
CA TYR A 211 -5.49 -1.81 4.60
C TYR A 211 -6.43 -2.89 5.16
N ASP A 212 -7.74 -2.76 4.93
CA ASP A 212 -8.81 -3.66 5.38
C ASP A 212 -9.29 -4.63 4.29
N ASP A 213 -8.51 -4.79 3.21
CA ASP A 213 -8.80 -5.65 2.07
C ASP A 213 -10.01 -5.20 1.22
N THR A 214 -10.52 -3.99 1.45
CA THR A 214 -11.49 -3.38 0.53
C THR A 214 -10.84 -3.16 -0.84
N VAL A 215 -11.50 -3.64 -1.90
CA VAL A 215 -11.02 -3.44 -3.27
C VAL A 215 -11.23 -1.98 -3.66
N LEU A 216 -10.13 -1.35 -4.06
CA LEU A 216 -10.08 0.03 -4.54
C LEU A 216 -10.18 0.09 -6.06
N GLU A 217 -9.53 -0.84 -6.76
CA GLU A 217 -9.47 -0.91 -8.21
C GLU A 217 -9.14 -2.35 -8.66
N THR A 218 -9.56 -2.73 -9.86
CA THR A 218 -9.23 -4.02 -10.48
C THR A 218 -9.11 -3.87 -11.99
N ASP A 219 -7.91 -4.14 -12.51
CA ASP A 219 -7.59 -4.15 -13.93
C ASP A 219 -7.49 -5.60 -14.41
N THR A 220 -8.38 -6.05 -15.29
CA THR A 220 -8.45 -7.46 -15.71
C THR A 220 -7.63 -7.79 -16.97
N ASP A 221 -7.06 -6.77 -17.63
CA ASP A 221 -6.47 -6.86 -18.95
C ASP A 221 -5.06 -6.26 -19.03
N VAL A 222 -4.29 -6.32 -17.93
CA VAL A 222 -2.92 -5.77 -17.87
C VAL A 222 -1.93 -6.70 -18.58
N PRO A 223 -1.25 -6.26 -19.66
CA PRO A 223 -0.35 -7.14 -20.42
C PRO A 223 0.90 -7.55 -19.63
N TYR A 224 1.37 -8.79 -19.83
CA TYR A 224 2.61 -9.29 -19.25
C TYR A 224 3.79 -8.33 -19.51
N GLY A 225 4.60 -8.11 -18.48
CA GLY A 225 5.79 -7.25 -18.52
C GLY A 225 5.52 -5.76 -18.37
N THR A 226 4.25 -5.33 -18.34
CA THR A 226 3.90 -3.93 -18.08
C THR A 226 3.94 -3.63 -16.59
N THR A 227 4.37 -2.42 -16.22
CA THR A 227 4.31 -1.95 -14.83
C THR A 227 2.96 -1.26 -14.62
N PRO A 228 2.08 -1.80 -13.76
CA PRO A 228 0.75 -1.24 -13.56
C PRO A 228 0.83 0.04 -12.74
N THR A 229 -0.21 0.86 -12.84
CA THR A 229 -0.34 2.11 -12.09
C THR A 229 -1.72 2.17 -11.48
N TYR A 230 -1.80 2.56 -10.22
CA TYR A 230 -3.06 2.91 -9.58
C TYR A 230 -3.43 4.35 -9.97
N ASP A 231 -4.60 4.56 -10.55
CA ASP A 231 -5.05 5.89 -11.01
C ASP A 231 -6.14 6.53 -10.12
N GLY A 232 -6.56 5.80 -9.09
CA GLY A 232 -7.49 6.28 -8.08
C GLY A 232 -6.89 7.31 -7.12
N ASN A 233 -7.72 7.81 -6.20
CA ASN A 233 -7.26 8.68 -5.12
C ASN A 233 -6.43 7.90 -4.10
N ASP A 234 -5.42 8.54 -3.52
CA ASP A 234 -4.60 7.94 -2.45
C ASP A 234 -5.49 7.23 -1.40
N PRO A 235 -5.19 5.96 -1.08
CA PRO A 235 -5.94 5.21 -0.08
C PRO A 235 -5.98 5.96 1.26
N VAL A 236 -7.15 5.95 1.90
CA VAL A 236 -7.34 6.58 3.20
C VAL A 236 -7.54 5.52 4.27
N ARG A 237 -6.85 5.70 5.40
CA ARG A 237 -7.07 4.95 6.63
C ARG A 237 -7.59 5.89 7.71
N PRO A 238 -8.74 5.59 8.35
CA PRO A 238 -9.29 6.44 9.39
C PRO A 238 -8.30 6.69 10.53
N THR A 239 -8.14 7.96 10.88
CA THR A 239 -7.40 8.36 12.09
C THR A 239 -8.21 8.00 13.32
N HIS A 240 -7.53 7.75 14.44
CA HIS A 240 -8.18 7.61 15.75
C HIS A 240 -7.36 8.34 16.81
N ALA A 241 -7.81 8.33 18.07
CA ALA A 241 -7.21 9.17 19.11
C ALA A 241 -5.68 9.00 19.26
N GLN A 242 -5.17 7.78 19.08
CA GLN A 242 -3.76 7.49 19.25
C GLN A 242 -2.89 7.78 18.02
N TYR A 243 -3.37 7.49 16.81
CA TYR A 243 -2.56 7.56 15.60
C TYR A 243 -3.25 8.29 14.46
N THR A 244 -2.44 9.04 13.72
CA THR A 244 -2.75 9.51 12.37
C THR A 244 -1.96 8.69 11.36
N TYR A 245 -2.61 8.30 10.26
CA TYR A 245 -2.03 7.45 9.23
C TYR A 245 -1.75 8.23 7.94
N THR A 246 -0.62 7.97 7.31
CA THR A 246 -0.26 8.53 6.00
C THR A 246 0.07 7.39 5.05
N PHE A 247 -0.56 7.38 3.88
CA PHE A 247 -0.29 6.41 2.83
C PHE A 247 1.16 6.52 2.36
N THR A 248 1.87 5.39 2.29
CA THR A 248 3.30 5.34 1.93
C THR A 248 3.59 4.59 0.64
N GLY A 249 2.61 3.90 0.08
CA GLY A 249 2.77 3.08 -1.13
C GLY A 249 2.09 1.72 -0.98
N TRP A 250 2.52 0.77 -1.80
CA TRP A 250 1.87 -0.53 -1.95
C TRP A 250 2.81 -1.67 -1.55
N ASP A 251 2.22 -2.75 -1.03
CA ASP A 251 2.88 -4.02 -0.79
C ASP A 251 2.18 -5.14 -1.58
N PRO A 252 2.90 -5.95 -2.37
CA PRO A 252 4.33 -5.83 -2.68
C PRO A 252 4.68 -4.52 -3.39
N ALA A 253 5.96 -4.15 -3.45
CA ALA A 253 6.38 -3.00 -4.22
C ALA A 253 5.99 -3.17 -5.70
N ILE A 254 5.46 -2.10 -6.31
CA ILE A 254 4.98 -2.15 -7.70
C ILE A 254 6.12 -2.58 -8.63
N SER A 255 5.85 -3.61 -9.42
CA SER A 255 6.78 -4.18 -10.40
C SER A 255 6.03 -4.67 -11.64
N SER A 256 6.77 -5.09 -12.66
CA SER A 256 6.19 -5.58 -13.91
C SER A 256 5.34 -6.83 -13.67
N VAL A 257 4.15 -6.85 -14.26
CA VAL A 257 3.19 -7.95 -14.17
C VAL A 257 3.78 -9.21 -14.78
N THR A 258 3.79 -10.29 -14.00
CA THR A 258 4.20 -11.63 -14.45
C THR A 258 3.14 -12.70 -14.19
N GLY A 259 2.02 -12.29 -13.62
CA GLY A 259 0.94 -13.10 -13.07
C GLY A 259 -0.13 -12.19 -12.48
N ASP A 260 -1.25 -12.78 -12.05
CA ASP A 260 -2.25 -12.07 -11.25
C ASP A 260 -1.60 -11.59 -9.95
N ILE A 261 -1.87 -10.34 -9.56
CA ILE A 261 -1.24 -9.74 -8.39
C ILE A 261 -2.20 -8.80 -7.66
N THR A 262 -2.11 -8.81 -6.34
CA THR A 262 -2.83 -7.87 -5.48
C THR A 262 -1.83 -6.96 -4.76
N TYR A 263 -2.02 -5.65 -4.91
CA TYR A 263 -1.28 -4.62 -4.20
C TYR A 263 -2.12 -4.10 -3.03
N LYS A 264 -1.59 -4.20 -1.81
CA LYS A 264 -2.24 -3.72 -0.60
C LYS A 264 -1.64 -2.40 -0.14
N ALA A 265 -2.50 -1.44 0.18
CA ALA A 265 -2.07 -0.12 0.64
C ALA A 265 -1.33 -0.21 1.98
N VAL A 266 -0.15 0.40 2.04
CA VAL A 266 0.71 0.49 3.22
C VAL A 266 0.63 1.90 3.79
N PHE A 267 0.56 1.99 5.12
CA PHE A 267 0.46 3.25 5.85
C PHE A 267 1.55 3.35 6.91
N SER A 268 2.15 4.53 7.02
CA SER A 268 2.91 4.94 8.22
C SER A 268 1.96 5.51 9.27
N SER A 269 2.35 5.44 10.54
CA SER A 269 1.56 5.97 11.66
C SER A 269 2.39 6.92 12.52
N VAL A 270 1.80 8.05 12.88
CA VAL A 270 2.37 9.03 13.82
C VAL A 270 1.49 9.09 15.06
N VAL A 271 2.09 9.06 16.25
CA VAL A 271 1.35 9.23 17.52
C VAL A 271 0.80 10.65 17.57
N ASN A 272 -0.49 10.80 17.87
CA ASN A 272 -1.10 12.11 18.01
C ASN A 272 -0.68 12.76 19.33
N ASN A 273 -0.51 14.08 19.29
CA ASN A 273 -0.29 14.91 20.46
C ASN A 273 -1.57 15.65 20.84
N TYR A 274 -1.71 15.97 22.12
CA TYR A 274 -2.84 16.72 22.68
C TYR A 274 -2.36 17.84 23.58
N THR A 275 -3.27 18.77 23.84
CA THR A 275 -3.06 19.89 24.74
C THR A 275 -3.45 19.54 26.18
N VAL A 276 -2.51 19.64 27.11
CA VAL A 276 -2.77 19.54 28.56
C VAL A 276 -2.71 20.94 29.15
N THR A 277 -3.77 21.36 29.83
CA THR A 277 -3.84 22.67 30.48
C THR A 277 -3.98 22.50 31.99
N TRP A 278 -3.20 23.26 32.77
CA TRP A 278 -3.29 23.28 34.22
C TRP A 278 -3.87 24.62 34.65
N THR A 279 -4.90 24.61 35.49
CA THR A 279 -5.61 25.81 35.94
C THR A 279 -5.74 25.85 37.45
N ASN A 280 -5.73 27.06 38.02
CA ASN A 280 -5.97 27.24 39.43
C ASN A 280 -7.48 27.15 39.77
N TYR A 281 -7.84 27.28 41.04
CA TYR A 281 -9.24 27.22 41.51
C TYR A 281 -10.16 28.27 40.84
N ASP A 282 -9.60 29.38 40.38
CA ASP A 282 -10.27 30.51 39.73
C ASP A 282 -10.16 30.48 38.19
N ASP A 283 -9.78 29.34 37.62
CA ASP A 283 -9.58 29.12 36.18
C ASP A 283 -8.40 29.90 35.57
N THR A 284 -7.56 30.54 36.39
CA THR A 284 -6.29 31.11 35.93
C THR A 284 -5.40 30.00 35.39
N VAL A 285 -4.96 30.11 34.14
CA VAL A 285 -4.03 29.16 33.53
C VAL A 285 -2.66 29.27 34.20
N LEU A 286 -2.16 28.13 34.66
CA LEU A 286 -0.85 27.99 35.31
C LEU A 286 0.19 27.48 34.32
N GLU A 287 -0.17 26.51 33.48
CA GLU A 287 0.71 25.87 32.50
C GLU A 287 -0.12 25.31 31.33
N THR A 288 0.48 25.22 30.14
CA THR A 288 -0.12 24.61 28.95
C THR A 288 0.93 23.89 28.13
N ASP A 289 0.75 22.58 27.95
CA ASP A 289 1.59 21.72 27.13
C ASP A 289 0.84 21.37 25.85
N THR A 290 1.31 21.83 24.68
CA THR A 290 0.58 21.64 23.40
C THR A 290 0.92 20.35 22.67
N ASP A 291 2.00 19.67 23.07
CA ASP A 291 2.60 18.57 22.30
C ASP A 291 2.78 17.30 23.13
N VAL A 292 1.79 16.98 23.97
CA VAL A 292 1.84 15.80 24.84
C VAL A 292 1.39 14.54 24.08
N PRO A 293 2.25 13.53 23.87
CA PRO A 293 1.88 12.36 23.07
C PRO A 293 0.79 11.52 23.76
N TYR A 294 -0.13 10.96 22.96
CA TYR A 294 -1.17 10.04 23.44
C TYR A 294 -0.56 8.91 24.30
N GLY A 295 -1.21 8.62 25.43
CA GLY A 295 -0.83 7.57 26.37
C GLY A 295 0.23 7.98 27.39
N THR A 296 0.84 9.16 27.25
CA THR A 296 1.78 9.68 28.26
C THR A 296 1.02 10.22 29.47
N THR A 297 1.58 10.04 30.66
CA THR A 297 1.06 10.65 31.89
C THR A 297 1.71 12.03 32.04
N PRO A 298 0.94 13.12 31.98
CA PRO A 298 1.50 14.46 32.04
C PRO A 298 1.91 14.80 33.47
N THR A 299 2.84 15.74 33.60
CA THR A 299 3.32 16.23 34.90
C THR A 299 3.31 17.74 34.89
N TYR A 300 2.74 18.33 35.94
CA TYR A 300 2.86 19.76 36.20
C TYR A 300 4.22 20.03 36.83
N ASP A 301 5.05 20.88 36.21
CA ASP A 301 6.40 21.18 36.68
C ASP A 301 6.52 22.55 37.40
N GLY A 302 5.42 23.31 37.41
CA GLY A 302 5.32 24.59 38.11
C GLY A 302 5.30 24.46 39.64
N ASN A 303 5.32 25.62 40.30
CA ASN A 303 5.13 25.68 41.75
C ASN A 303 3.70 25.27 42.13
N ASN A 304 3.54 24.63 43.29
CA ASN A 304 2.22 24.27 43.81
C ASN A 304 1.26 25.46 43.74
N PRO A 305 0.05 25.27 43.18
CA PRO A 305 -0.96 26.32 43.10
C PRO A 305 -1.26 26.91 44.48
N VAL A 306 -1.46 28.23 44.51
CA VAL A 306 -1.76 28.96 45.76
C VAL A 306 -3.17 29.52 45.68
N ARG A 307 -3.92 29.35 46.78
CA ARG A 307 -5.18 30.04 47.06
C ARG A 307 -4.99 30.87 48.32
N VAL A 308 -5.20 32.17 48.22
CA VAL A 308 -5.00 33.11 49.33
C VAL A 308 -6.01 32.78 50.43
N ALA A 309 -5.55 32.73 51.69
CA ALA A 309 -6.43 32.57 52.84
C ALA A 309 -7.36 33.78 52.96
N ASP A 310 -8.59 33.53 53.37
CA ASP A 310 -9.55 34.58 53.72
C ASP A 310 -9.79 34.60 55.23
N ALA A 311 -10.76 35.39 55.71
CA ALA A 311 -11.03 35.45 57.15
C ALA A 311 -11.53 34.11 57.71
N GLN A 312 -12.25 33.33 56.91
CA GLN A 312 -12.85 32.10 57.38
C GLN A 312 -11.93 30.88 57.24
N TYR A 313 -11.16 30.81 56.15
CA TYR A 313 -10.40 29.62 55.80
C TYR A 313 -8.96 29.90 55.39
N THR A 314 -8.09 28.95 55.76
CA THR A 314 -6.77 28.75 55.15
C THR A 314 -6.84 27.54 54.20
N TYR A 315 -6.22 27.65 53.02
CA TYR A 315 -6.29 26.65 51.96
C TYR A 315 -4.96 25.92 51.73
N THR A 316 -5.02 24.60 51.53
CA THR A 316 -3.86 23.76 51.20
C THR A 316 -4.13 23.01 49.91
N PHE A 317 -3.22 23.10 48.94
CA PHE A 317 -3.32 22.37 47.68
C PHE A 317 -3.26 20.85 47.93
N THR A 318 -4.23 20.10 47.40
CA THR A 318 -4.35 18.64 47.60
C THR A 318 -4.12 17.81 46.35
N GLY A 319 -4.10 18.43 45.17
CA GLY A 319 -3.95 17.74 43.90
C GLY A 319 -4.79 18.36 42.80
N TRP A 320 -5.04 17.59 41.75
CA TRP A 320 -5.73 18.03 40.55
C TRP A 320 -7.03 17.27 40.34
N ASP A 321 -8.02 17.93 39.76
CA ASP A 321 -9.26 17.33 39.26
C ASP A 321 -9.39 17.60 37.75
N PRO A 322 -9.61 16.58 36.90
CA PRO A 322 -9.65 15.16 37.24
C PRO A 322 -8.30 14.64 37.79
N ALA A 323 -8.29 13.45 38.39
CA ALA A 323 -7.04 12.82 38.81
C ALA A 323 -6.13 12.59 37.58
N ILE A 324 -4.83 12.89 37.73
CA ILE A 324 -3.86 12.78 36.64
C ILE A 324 -3.85 11.36 36.09
N SER A 325 -4.05 11.24 34.78
CA SER A 325 -4.04 9.97 34.05
C SER A 325 -3.42 10.15 32.66
N SER A 326 -3.23 9.05 31.95
CA SER A 326 -2.67 9.07 30.60
C SER A 326 -3.53 9.91 29.64
N VAL A 327 -2.89 10.77 28.87
CA VAL A 327 -3.54 11.63 27.87
C VAL A 327 -4.21 10.78 26.81
N THR A 328 -5.50 11.00 26.61
CA THR A 328 -6.31 10.36 25.54
C THR A 328 -6.99 11.38 24.62
N GLY A 329 -6.83 12.66 24.92
CA GLY A 329 -7.48 13.82 24.33
C GLY A 329 -6.99 15.09 25.01
N ASP A 330 -7.43 16.25 24.52
CA ASP A 330 -7.20 17.51 25.23
C ASP A 330 -7.85 17.45 26.62
N ILE A 331 -7.11 17.90 27.64
CA ILE A 331 -7.57 17.82 29.03
C ILE A 331 -7.14 19.04 29.82
N THR A 332 -8.00 19.47 30.73
CA THR A 332 -7.70 20.52 31.69
C THR A 332 -7.75 19.95 33.10
N TYR A 333 -6.65 20.13 33.84
CA TYR A 333 -6.53 19.81 35.26
C TYR A 333 -6.74 21.07 36.08
N LYS A 334 -7.67 21.03 37.04
CA LYS A 334 -7.98 22.14 37.94
C LYS A 334 -7.46 21.87 39.34
N ALA A 335 -6.80 22.85 39.93
CA ALA A 335 -6.23 22.72 41.26
C ALA A 335 -7.33 22.55 42.32
N VAL A 336 -7.20 21.51 43.13
CA VAL A 336 -8.09 21.20 44.26
C VAL A 336 -7.41 21.60 45.56
N PHE A 337 -8.17 22.22 46.46
CA PHE A 337 -7.70 22.67 47.76
C PHE A 337 -8.56 22.10 48.88
N SER A 338 -7.93 21.70 49.99
CA SER A 338 -8.60 21.53 51.27
C SER A 338 -8.63 22.87 52.01
N SER A 339 -9.62 23.05 52.87
CA SER A 339 -9.81 24.27 53.67
C SER A 339 -9.86 23.93 55.16
N VAL A 340 -9.14 24.70 55.98
CA VAL A 340 -9.17 24.64 57.44
C VAL A 340 -9.77 25.94 57.97
N VAL A 341 -10.75 25.85 58.88
CA VAL A 341 -11.35 27.05 59.50
C VAL A 341 -10.27 27.77 60.31
N ASN A 342 -10.15 29.08 60.12
CA ASN A 342 -9.20 29.89 60.87
C ASN A 342 -9.68 30.06 62.31
N ASN A 343 -8.72 30.09 63.22
CA ASN A 343 -8.95 30.47 64.61
C ASN A 343 -8.46 31.90 64.85
N TYR A 344 -9.11 32.59 65.78
CA TYR A 344 -8.78 33.95 66.19
C TYR A 344 -8.65 34.04 67.69
N THR A 345 -7.96 35.11 68.11
CA THR A 345 -7.77 35.42 69.53
C THR A 345 -8.91 36.30 70.04
N VAL A 346 -9.65 35.81 71.04
CA VAL A 346 -10.63 36.59 71.78
C VAL A 346 -10.02 36.97 73.12
N THR A 347 -9.97 38.27 73.42
CA THR A 347 -9.43 38.78 74.69
C THR A 347 -10.52 39.48 75.48
N TRP A 348 -10.66 39.13 76.75
CA TRP A 348 -11.59 39.78 77.67
C TRP A 348 -10.79 40.67 78.61
N THR A 349 -11.16 41.93 78.73
CA THR A 349 -10.46 42.93 79.56
C THR A 349 -11.41 43.63 80.51
N ASN A 350 -10.91 44.01 81.68
CA ASN A 350 -11.68 44.82 82.61
C ASN A 350 -11.70 46.30 82.17
N TYR A 351 -12.40 47.15 82.93
CA TYR A 351 -12.52 48.59 82.64
C TYR A 351 -11.17 49.33 82.55
N ASP A 352 -10.12 48.82 83.20
CA ASP A 352 -8.76 49.36 83.27
C ASP A 352 -7.77 48.64 82.33
N ASP A 353 -8.29 47.89 81.35
CA ASP A 353 -7.51 47.12 80.36
C ASP A 353 -6.72 45.93 80.97
N THR A 354 -6.98 45.58 82.23
CA THR A 354 -6.45 44.33 82.80
C THR A 354 -7.07 43.14 82.07
N VAL A 355 -6.22 42.24 81.55
CA VAL A 355 -6.67 41.03 80.86
C VAL A 355 -7.27 40.07 81.88
N LEU A 356 -8.50 39.65 81.62
CA LEU A 356 -9.26 38.71 82.42
C LEU A 356 -9.17 37.28 81.87
N GLU A 357 -9.23 37.15 80.54
CA GLU A 357 -9.18 35.87 79.82
C GLU A 357 -8.69 36.11 78.39
N THR A 358 -7.99 35.12 77.83
CA THR A 358 -7.58 35.12 76.42
C THR A 358 -7.76 33.73 75.84
N ASP A 359 -8.63 33.62 74.84
CA ASP A 359 -8.85 32.41 74.06
C ASP A 359 -8.12 32.54 72.72
N THR A 360 -7.07 31.76 72.50
CA THR A 360 -6.22 31.89 71.28
C THR A 360 -6.72 31.08 70.08
N ASP A 361 -7.68 30.17 70.30
CA ASP A 361 -8.07 29.15 69.32
C ASP A 361 -9.58 29.14 69.04
N VAL A 362 -10.20 30.31 68.97
CA VAL A 362 -11.65 30.43 68.74
C VAL A 362 -11.95 30.36 67.24
N PRO A 363 -12.69 29.33 66.75
CA PRO A 363 -12.93 29.19 65.32
C PRO A 363 -13.80 30.33 64.77
N TYR A 364 -13.51 30.77 63.54
CA TYR A 364 -14.32 31.76 62.83
C TYR A 364 -15.81 31.39 62.82
N GLY A 365 -16.66 32.39 63.04
CA GLY A 365 -18.12 32.25 63.06
C GLY A 365 -18.70 31.79 64.40
N THR A 366 -17.87 31.30 65.34
CA THR A 366 -18.33 30.91 66.68
C THR A 366 -18.61 32.15 67.53
N THR A 367 -19.64 32.08 68.37
CA THR A 367 -19.93 33.14 69.35
C THR A 367 -19.14 32.83 70.63
N PRO A 368 -18.19 33.68 71.02
CA PRO A 368 -17.33 33.40 72.17
C PRO A 368 -18.10 33.62 73.47
N THR A 369 -17.68 32.93 74.52
CA THR A 369 -18.27 33.03 75.85
C THR A 369 -17.18 33.28 76.87
N TYR A 370 -17.39 34.28 77.71
CA TYR A 370 -16.54 34.49 78.89
C TYR A 370 -16.96 33.51 79.98
N ASP A 371 -16.04 32.66 80.46
CA ASP A 371 -16.33 31.66 81.50
C ASP A 371 -15.76 32.01 82.88
N GLY A 372 -15.00 33.12 82.95
CA GLY A 372 -14.46 33.65 84.19
C GLY A 372 -15.49 34.25 85.14
N ASN A 373 -15.01 34.69 86.30
CA ASN A 373 -15.85 35.40 87.26
C ASN A 373 -16.25 36.78 86.73
N ASN A 374 -17.48 37.22 87.02
CA ASN A 374 -17.95 38.56 86.64
C ASN A 374 -16.90 39.63 86.99
N PRO A 375 -16.52 40.50 86.03
CA PRO A 375 -15.55 41.56 86.26
C PRO A 375 -15.93 42.45 87.44
N VAL A 376 -14.94 42.85 88.24
CA VAL A 376 -15.14 43.71 89.42
C VAL A 376 -14.43 45.03 89.21
N ARG A 377 -15.15 46.13 89.50
CA ARG A 377 -14.59 47.47 89.64
C ARG A 377 -14.81 47.95 91.07
N VAL A 378 -13.72 48.26 91.77
CA VAL A 378 -13.77 48.69 93.17
C VAL A 378 -14.53 50.01 93.27
N ALA A 379 -15.46 50.10 94.22
CA ALA A 379 -16.16 51.34 94.53
C ALA A 379 -15.17 52.41 94.99
N ASP A 380 -15.34 53.63 94.51
CA ASP A 380 -14.57 54.78 94.96
C ASP A 380 -15.41 55.65 95.90
N ALA A 381 -14.92 56.83 96.29
CA ALA A 381 -15.69 57.70 97.19
C ALA A 381 -16.98 58.22 96.52
N GLN A 382 -17.04 58.29 95.21
CA GLN A 382 -18.15 58.88 94.48
C GLN A 382 -19.16 57.83 94.01
N TYR A 383 -18.70 56.66 93.58
CA TYR A 383 -19.54 55.67 92.89
C TYR A 383 -19.33 54.23 93.39
N THR A 384 -20.42 53.48 93.37
CA THR A 384 -20.42 52.01 93.36
C THR A 384 -20.72 51.52 91.94
N TYR A 385 -20.02 50.47 91.48
CA TYR A 385 -20.09 50.00 90.08
C TYR A 385 -20.71 48.61 89.98
N THR A 386 -21.55 48.37 88.97
CA THR A 386 -22.15 47.06 88.66
C THR A 386 -21.86 46.69 87.21
N PHE A 387 -21.30 45.50 86.99
CA PHE A 387 -21.03 44.98 85.65
C PHE A 387 -22.34 44.79 84.86
N THR A 388 -22.36 45.27 83.61
CA THR A 388 -23.56 45.31 82.76
C THR A 388 -23.43 44.51 81.47
N GLY A 389 -22.21 44.10 81.11
CA GLY A 389 -21.93 43.38 79.88
C GLY A 389 -20.59 43.80 79.29
N TRP A 390 -20.41 43.47 78.01
CA TRP A 390 -19.17 43.70 77.29
C TRP A 390 -19.38 44.69 76.14
N ASP A 391 -18.34 45.46 75.83
CA ASP A 391 -18.27 46.32 74.65
C ASP A 391 -17.05 45.91 73.81
N PRO A 392 -17.19 45.63 72.50
CA PRO A 392 -18.45 45.58 71.75
C PRO A 392 -19.42 44.50 72.25
N ALA A 393 -20.69 44.57 71.85
CA ALA A 393 -21.64 43.51 72.18
C ALA A 393 -21.17 42.17 71.58
N ILE A 394 -21.27 41.08 72.35
CA ILE A 394 -20.77 39.76 71.93
C ILE A 394 -21.45 39.33 70.64
N SER A 395 -20.64 39.03 69.62
CA SER A 395 -21.06 38.50 68.32
C SER A 395 -20.15 37.38 67.85
N SER A 396 -20.50 36.73 66.74
CA SER A 396 -19.64 35.75 66.09
C SER A 396 -18.26 36.34 65.78
N VAL A 397 -17.21 35.56 66.05
CA VAL A 397 -15.82 35.90 65.76
C VAL A 397 -15.60 35.98 64.25
N THR A 398 -15.12 37.12 63.78
CA THR A 398 -14.71 37.32 62.37
C THR A 398 -13.24 37.76 62.24
N GLY A 399 -12.51 37.79 63.36
CA GLY A 399 -11.19 38.37 63.52
C GLY A 399 -10.79 38.39 65.00
N ASP A 400 -9.54 38.77 65.29
CA ASP A 400 -9.12 39.02 66.67
C ASP A 400 -9.97 40.15 67.26
N ILE A 401 -10.50 39.93 68.46
CA ILE A 401 -11.42 40.88 69.10
C ILE A 401 -11.13 40.98 70.59
N THR A 402 -11.25 42.19 71.12
CA THR A 402 -11.17 42.44 72.55
C THR A 402 -12.51 42.94 73.06
N TYR A 403 -13.05 42.25 74.05
CA TYR A 403 -14.26 42.63 74.78
C TYR A 403 -13.85 43.32 76.08
N LYS A 404 -14.35 44.54 76.30
CA LYS A 404 -14.07 45.33 77.50
C LYS A 404 -15.29 45.36 78.42
N ALA A 405 -15.06 45.14 79.71
CA ALA A 405 -16.12 45.10 80.70
C ALA A 405 -16.76 46.48 80.88
N VAL A 406 -18.07 46.56 80.69
CA VAL A 406 -18.87 47.76 80.85
C VAL A 406 -19.55 47.74 82.21
N PHE A 407 -19.43 48.85 82.94
CA PHE A 407 -20.04 49.02 84.25
C PHE A 407 -21.03 50.18 84.26
N SER A 408 -22.16 49.98 84.92
CA SER A 408 -23.00 51.07 85.40
C SER A 408 -22.46 51.61 86.73
N SER A 409 -22.65 52.90 87.00
CA SER A 409 -22.27 53.53 88.26
C SER A 409 -23.47 54.13 88.98
N VAL A 410 -23.48 54.01 90.31
CA VAL A 410 -24.48 54.59 91.21
C VAL A 410 -23.75 55.50 92.20
N VAL A 411 -24.23 56.73 92.37
CA VAL A 411 -23.62 57.69 93.31
C VAL A 411 -23.73 57.14 94.73
N ASN A 412 -22.62 57.11 95.45
CA ASN A 412 -22.58 56.69 96.84
C ASN A 412 -23.24 57.73 97.73
N ASN A 413 -24.00 57.26 98.71
CA ASN A 413 -24.54 58.12 99.76
C ASN A 413 -23.74 57.94 101.04
N TYR A 414 -23.58 59.03 101.79
CA TYR A 414 -22.82 59.09 103.03
C TYR A 414 -23.69 59.52 104.19
N THR A 415 -23.31 59.07 105.38
CA THR A 415 -23.86 59.60 106.63
C THR A 415 -23.08 60.84 107.04
N VAL A 416 -23.74 61.99 107.13
CA VAL A 416 -23.17 63.21 107.68
C VAL A 416 -23.68 63.41 109.09
N THR A 417 -22.78 63.44 110.06
CA THR A 417 -23.12 63.68 111.46
C THR A 417 -22.63 65.05 111.87
N TRP A 418 -23.56 65.87 112.35
CA TRP A 418 -23.28 67.17 112.91
C TRP A 418 -23.12 67.03 114.41
N THR A 419 -21.98 67.45 114.96
CA THR A 419 -21.70 67.37 116.40
C THR A 419 -21.42 68.73 116.99
N ASN A 420 -21.74 68.88 118.27
CA ASN A 420 -21.40 70.07 119.05
C ASN A 420 -19.93 70.03 119.48
N TYR A 421 -19.45 71.10 120.14
CA TYR A 421 -18.05 71.23 120.58
C TYR A 421 -17.60 70.13 121.58
N ASP A 422 -18.54 69.46 122.23
CA ASP A 422 -18.32 68.37 123.20
C ASP A 422 -18.58 66.97 122.61
N ASP A 423 -18.62 66.86 121.28
CA ASP A 423 -18.91 65.65 120.51
C ASP A 423 -20.35 65.10 120.69
N THR A 424 -21.26 65.84 121.33
CA THR A 424 -22.69 65.47 121.32
C THR A 424 -23.28 65.58 119.92
N VAL A 425 -24.02 64.56 119.48
CA VAL A 425 -24.64 64.54 118.15
C VAL A 425 -25.84 65.47 118.13
N LEU A 426 -25.83 66.42 117.20
CA LEU A 426 -26.90 67.39 116.98
C LEU A 426 -27.89 66.88 115.92
N GLU A 427 -27.38 66.33 114.83
CA GLU A 427 -28.16 65.86 113.68
C GLU A 427 -27.35 64.77 112.95
N THR A 428 -28.05 63.85 112.28
CA THR A 428 -27.42 62.87 111.40
C THR A 428 -28.24 62.73 110.13
N ASP A 429 -27.66 63.12 109.01
CA ASP A 429 -28.20 62.89 107.68
C ASP A 429 -27.71 61.53 107.18
N THR A 430 -28.58 60.52 107.17
CA THR A 430 -28.31 59.25 106.49
C THR A 430 -28.77 59.41 105.04
N ASP A 431 -27.89 59.14 104.07
CA ASP A 431 -28.13 59.18 102.62
C ASP A 431 -27.79 60.50 101.87
N VAL A 432 -26.76 61.23 102.30
CA VAL A 432 -26.27 62.41 101.57
C VAL A 432 -25.46 61.99 100.33
N PRO A 433 -25.89 62.31 99.08
CA PRO A 433 -25.15 61.91 97.89
C PRO A 433 -23.77 62.57 97.83
N TYR A 434 -22.75 61.81 97.42
CA TYR A 434 -21.39 62.32 97.30
C TYR A 434 -21.33 63.59 96.43
N GLY A 435 -20.55 64.58 96.89
CA GLY A 435 -20.36 65.86 96.19
C GLY A 435 -21.47 66.89 96.45
N THR A 436 -22.54 66.53 97.16
CA THR A 436 -23.53 67.51 97.64
C THR A 436 -23.00 68.22 98.89
N THR A 437 -23.40 69.48 99.07
CA THR A 437 -23.09 70.22 100.31
C THR A 437 -24.17 69.89 101.33
N PRO A 438 -23.84 69.18 102.43
CA PRO A 438 -24.83 68.87 103.45
C PRO A 438 -25.24 70.17 104.15
N THR A 439 -26.52 70.28 104.51
CA THR A 439 -27.08 71.43 105.19
C THR A 439 -27.55 71.02 106.58
N TYR A 440 -26.98 71.62 107.61
CA TYR A 440 -27.46 71.47 108.97
C TYR A 440 -28.82 72.16 109.13
N ASP A 441 -29.88 71.45 109.53
CA ASP A 441 -31.18 72.05 109.83
C ASP A 441 -31.62 71.87 111.29
N GLY A 442 -30.80 71.19 112.09
CA GLY A 442 -30.97 71.06 113.53
C GLY A 442 -30.95 72.40 114.28
N THR A 443 -31.32 72.33 115.56
CA THR A 443 -31.38 73.51 116.44
C THR A 443 -29.99 74.07 116.72
N ASP A 444 -29.82 75.40 116.65
CA ASP A 444 -28.53 76.06 116.90
C ASP A 444 -27.84 75.54 118.18
N PRO A 445 -26.55 75.15 118.11
CA PRO A 445 -25.86 74.58 119.24
C PRO A 445 -25.75 75.60 120.39
N VAL A 446 -26.13 75.16 121.58
CA VAL A 446 -26.11 75.98 122.79
C VAL A 446 -24.91 75.59 123.64
N ARG A 447 -24.03 76.56 123.95
CA ARG A 447 -23.03 76.44 125.01
C ARG A 447 -23.44 77.30 126.19
N VAL A 448 -23.62 76.68 127.36
CA VAL A 448 -24.00 77.37 128.58
C VAL A 448 -22.92 78.41 128.94
N ALA A 449 -23.34 79.64 129.24
CA ALA A 449 -22.43 80.71 129.64
C ALA A 449 -21.73 80.34 130.96
N ASP A 450 -20.44 80.59 131.04
CA ASP A 450 -19.67 80.46 132.28
C ASP A 450 -19.47 81.83 132.94
N ALA A 451 -18.87 81.86 134.12
CA ALA A 451 -18.69 83.08 134.90
C ALA A 451 -17.89 84.19 134.17
N GLN A 452 -17.15 83.86 133.10
CA GLN A 452 -16.35 84.82 132.33
C GLN A 452 -16.93 85.17 130.95
N TYR A 453 -17.69 84.26 130.33
CA TYR A 453 -18.09 84.42 128.94
C TYR A 453 -19.54 84.02 128.68
N THR A 454 -20.25 84.89 127.95
CA THR A 454 -21.44 84.51 127.20
C THR A 454 -21.02 84.12 125.79
N TYR A 455 -21.54 83.00 125.31
CA TYR A 455 -21.26 82.49 123.98
C TYR A 455 -22.49 82.65 123.09
N THR A 456 -22.28 83.19 121.90
CA THR A 456 -23.32 83.30 120.87
C THR A 456 -22.90 82.47 119.67
N PHE A 457 -23.81 81.63 119.20
CA PHE A 457 -23.61 80.88 117.97
C PHE A 457 -23.81 81.84 116.79
N THR A 458 -22.83 81.86 115.87
CA THR A 458 -22.96 82.59 114.61
C THR A 458 -22.79 81.61 113.47
N ARG A 459 -23.84 81.47 112.65
CA ARG A 459 -23.85 80.55 111.52
C ARG A 459 -23.10 81.17 110.35
N ILE A 460 -21.83 80.80 110.15
CA ILE A 460 -21.07 81.22 108.97
C ILE A 460 -21.46 80.32 107.80
N MET A 461 -22.36 80.80 106.94
CA MET A 461 -22.66 80.17 105.65
C MET A 461 -21.56 80.50 104.65
N THR A 462 -20.44 79.75 104.67
CA THR A 462 -19.64 79.30 103.51
C THR A 462 -18.20 78.98 103.91
N ILE A 463 -17.81 77.70 103.84
CA ILE A 463 -16.44 77.29 103.47
C ILE A 463 -16.56 75.98 102.67
N PRO A 464 -16.17 75.94 101.40
CA PRO A 464 -16.10 74.70 100.65
C PRO A 464 -14.84 73.95 101.06
N PHE A 465 -14.97 72.63 101.24
CA PHE A 465 -13.89 71.68 101.51
C PHE A 465 -13.19 71.76 102.87
N LEU A 466 -13.79 71.14 103.90
CA LEU A 466 -12.99 70.52 104.96
C LEU A 466 -13.71 69.34 105.63
N LYS A 467 -12.93 68.31 105.97
CA LYS A 467 -13.32 67.03 106.61
C LYS A 467 -13.81 67.17 108.06
N ARG A 468 -13.93 68.40 108.55
CA ARG A 468 -14.58 68.83 109.79
C ARG A 468 -15.01 70.27 109.55
N ILE A 469 -16.28 70.59 109.77
CA ILE A 469 -16.77 71.98 109.80
C ILE A 469 -16.42 72.51 111.19
N PRO A 470 -15.44 73.43 111.36
CA PRO A 470 -15.22 74.03 112.66
C PRO A 470 -16.32 75.08 112.88
N MET A 471 -17.26 74.78 113.77
CA MET A 471 -18.19 75.78 114.31
C MET A 471 -17.43 76.69 115.28
N PHE A 472 -17.48 78.01 115.06
CA PHE A 472 -16.82 78.98 115.94
C PHE A 472 -17.85 79.63 116.87
N LEU A 473 -17.58 79.57 118.18
CA LEU A 473 -18.27 80.37 119.20
C LEU A 473 -17.44 81.61 119.51
N THR A 474 -18.02 82.80 119.32
CA THR A 474 -17.36 84.05 119.71
C THR A 474 -17.74 84.42 121.15
N ALA A 475 -16.75 84.83 121.96
CA ALA A 475 -16.93 85.13 123.37
C ALA A 475 -16.78 86.64 123.64
N GLN A 476 -17.72 87.26 124.36
CA GLN A 476 -17.68 88.67 124.77
C GLN A 476 -17.65 88.80 126.31
N ARG A 477 -16.82 89.72 126.82
CA ARG A 477 -16.58 89.94 128.26
C ARG A 477 -17.52 91.03 128.80
N ARG A 478 -18.23 90.77 129.93
CA ARG A 478 -19.07 91.78 130.61
C ARG A 478 -18.23 92.80 131.39
N LEU A 479 -18.51 94.09 131.23
CA LEU A 479 -18.00 95.19 132.06
C LEU A 479 -19.20 95.82 132.81
N THR A 480 -19.16 95.81 134.14
CA THR A 480 -20.07 96.57 135.03
C THR A 480 -19.21 97.43 135.96
N TYR A 481 -19.49 98.73 136.00
CA TYR A 481 -18.93 99.67 136.98
C TYR A 481 -19.67 99.58 138.30
#